data_AF-A0AAW8NYI5-F1
#
_entry.id   AF-A0AAW8NYI5-F1
#
_cell.length_a   1.000
_cell.length_b   1.000
_cell.length_c   1.000
_cell.angle_alpha   90.00
_cell.angle_beta   90.00
_cell.angle_gamma   90.00
#
_symmetry.space_group_name_H-M   'P 1'
#
loop_
_entity.id
_entity.type
_entity.pdbx_description
1 polymer ?
#
loop_
_entity_poly.entity_id
_entity_poly.type
_entity_poly.pdbx_seq_one_letter_code
_entity_poly.pdbx_strand_id
1 'polypeptide(L)'
;MNAPSSICRTSNIAGHVIRSVVAHDEPEPSFLHSLADLARALPSPEALTQKRASLRAVVTTPDFHPGKPVPVGVVADLEGAVLPHMIGSDIGCGMRMVVLEDVTADQLSTPLLDHHLRHLFFQGGRDIALTGSDRHAILREGLPGLLDNLQRASYWPAVQT
;
A
#
# COMPACT_ATOMS: atom_id res chain seq x y z
N MET A 1 6.74 24.82 31.26
CA MET A 1 5.90 23.63 31.47
C MET A 1 5.49 23.14 30.10
N ASN A 2 6.02 22.01 29.64
CA ASN A 2 5.65 21.44 28.34
C ASN A 2 4.21 20.96 28.43
N ALA A 3 3.34 21.44 27.55
CA ALA A 3 2.01 20.83 27.39
C ALA A 3 2.21 19.33 27.10
N PRO A 4 1.44 18.43 27.74
CA PRO A 4 1.52 17.02 27.38
C PRO A 4 1.21 16.91 25.89
N SER A 5 2.16 16.40 25.10
CA SER A 5 1.98 16.26 23.66
C SER A 5 0.89 15.22 23.42
N SER A 6 -0.35 15.67 23.29
CA SER A 6 -1.59 14.89 23.15
C SER A 6 -1.70 14.09 21.85
N ILE A 7 -0.61 13.99 21.09
CA ILE A 7 -0.56 13.42 19.74
C ILE A 7 -0.37 11.90 19.79
N CYS A 8 0.13 11.35 20.91
CA CYS A 8 0.39 9.92 21.02
C CYS A 8 -0.44 9.27 22.13
N ARG A 9 -1.16 8.21 21.78
CA ARG A 9 -1.88 7.34 22.71
C ARG A 9 -1.20 5.99 22.79
N THR A 10 -1.20 5.38 23.98
CA THR A 10 -0.69 4.03 24.17
C THR A 10 -1.84 3.11 24.56
N SER A 11 -1.95 1.98 23.89
CA SER A 11 -2.96 0.95 24.13
C SER A 11 -2.29 -0.40 24.31
N ASN A 12 -2.89 -1.29 25.10
CA ASN A 12 -2.47 -2.69 25.17
C ASN A 12 -3.57 -3.56 24.55
N ILE A 13 -3.31 -4.14 23.39
CA ILE A 13 -4.26 -4.99 22.68
C ILE A 13 -3.59 -6.30 22.24
N ALA A 14 -4.31 -7.41 22.35
CA ALA A 14 -3.81 -8.75 22.01
C ALA A 14 -2.45 -9.12 22.67
N GLY A 15 -2.14 -8.53 23.83
CA GLY A 15 -0.87 -8.73 24.54
C GLY A 15 0.29 -7.84 24.05
N HIS A 16 0.03 -6.92 23.12
CA HIS A 16 1.02 -6.02 22.54
C HIS A 16 0.77 -4.57 22.96
N VAL A 17 1.86 -3.84 23.22
CA VAL A 17 1.81 -2.39 23.41
C VAL A 17 1.79 -1.72 22.04
N ILE A 18 0.76 -0.92 21.78
CA ILE A 18 0.60 -0.16 20.53
C ILE A 18 0.70 1.32 20.82
N ARG A 19 1.52 2.02 20.04
CA ARG A 19 1.67 3.48 20.09
C ARG A 19 0.98 4.09 18.89
N SER A 20 -0.13 4.77 19.14
CA SER A 20 -0.92 5.40 18.10
C SER A 20 -0.61 6.88 18.02
N VAL A 21 -0.30 7.36 16.81
CA VAL A 21 -0.37 8.79 16.50
C VAL A 21 -1.83 9.10 16.17
N VAL A 22 -2.43 10.05 16.88
CA VAL A 22 -3.86 10.39 16.73
C VAL A 22 -4.04 11.85 16.37
N ALA A 23 -5.10 12.14 15.62
CA ALA A 23 -5.53 13.52 15.38
C ALA A 23 -5.99 14.19 16.69
N HIS A 24 -5.98 15.52 16.71
CA HIS A 24 -6.40 16.30 17.89
C HIS A 24 -7.83 15.98 18.31
N ASP A 25 -8.73 15.88 17.33
CA ASP A 25 -10.17 15.65 17.51
C ASP A 25 -10.58 14.23 17.08
N GLU A 26 -9.68 13.25 17.27
CA GLU A 26 -9.94 11.85 16.88
C GLU A 26 -11.21 11.31 17.59
N PRO A 27 -12.25 10.89 16.83
CA PRO A 27 -13.47 10.38 17.42
C PRO A 27 -13.23 9.06 18.15
N GLU A 28 -13.38 9.06 19.48
CA GLU A 28 -13.13 7.89 20.34
C GLU A 28 -13.78 6.59 19.84
N PRO A 29 -15.07 6.58 19.40
CA PRO A 29 -15.70 5.34 18.92
C PRO A 29 -15.03 4.77 17.67
N SER A 30 -14.58 5.63 16.76
CA SER A 30 -13.89 5.22 15.52
C SER A 30 -12.52 4.63 15.82
N PHE A 31 -11.78 5.28 16.73
CA PHE A 31 -10.47 4.81 17.18
C PHE A 31 -10.57 3.45 17.87
N LEU A 32 -11.52 3.28 18.80
CA LEU A 32 -11.74 2.02 19.51
C LEU A 32 -12.18 0.89 18.57
N HIS A 33 -13.00 1.19 17.56
CA HIS A 33 -13.37 0.21 16.54
C HIS A 33 -12.14 -0.28 15.77
N SER A 34 -11.29 0.66 15.33
CA SER A 34 -10.06 0.35 14.61
C SER A 34 -9.08 -0.47 15.48
N LEU A 35 -8.96 -0.16 16.77
CA LEU A 35 -8.17 -0.98 17.70
C LEU A 35 -8.75 -2.39 17.88
N ALA A 36 -10.07 -2.54 17.96
CA ALA A 36 -10.70 -3.85 18.07
C ALA A 36 -10.47 -4.71 16.81
N ASP A 37 -10.48 -4.09 15.63
CA ASP A 37 -10.14 -4.75 14.37
C ASP A 37 -8.68 -5.20 14.36
N LEU A 38 -7.76 -4.34 14.78
CA LEU A 38 -6.33 -4.67 14.87
C LEU A 38 -6.08 -5.79 15.90
N ALA A 39 -6.75 -5.76 17.04
CA ALA A 39 -6.64 -6.79 18.08
C ALA A 39 -7.01 -8.18 17.54
N ARG A 40 -8.00 -8.26 16.64
CA ARG A 40 -8.41 -9.53 16.00
C ARG A 40 -7.44 -9.98 14.91
N ALA A 41 -6.69 -9.06 14.32
CA ALA A 41 -5.73 -9.34 13.25
C ALA A 41 -4.35 -9.79 13.76
N LEU A 42 -3.98 -9.39 14.97
CA LEU A 42 -2.66 -9.69 15.55
C LEU A 42 -2.64 -11.05 16.28
N PRO A 43 -1.68 -11.94 15.97
CA PRO A 43 -1.44 -13.12 16.77
C PRO A 43 -0.94 -12.76 18.18
N SER A 44 -1.25 -13.58 19.18
CA SER A 44 -0.73 -13.37 20.55
C SER A 44 0.80 -13.56 20.61
N PRO A 45 1.49 -12.98 21.60
CA PRO A 45 2.92 -13.19 21.81
C PRO A 45 3.30 -14.67 21.91
N GLU A 46 2.48 -15.50 22.57
CA GLU A 46 2.71 -16.93 22.72
C GLU A 46 2.61 -17.65 21.36
N ALA A 47 1.60 -17.31 20.55
CA ALA A 47 1.43 -17.88 19.22
C ALA A 47 2.60 -17.55 18.30
N LEU A 48 3.14 -16.32 18.37
CA LEU A 48 4.35 -15.93 17.65
C LEU A 48 5.57 -16.70 18.15
N THR A 49 5.75 -16.79 19.46
CA THR A 49 6.88 -17.51 20.08
C THR A 49 6.92 -18.97 19.66
N GLN A 50 5.76 -19.65 19.61
CA GLN A 50 5.65 -21.04 19.12
C GLN A 50 6.12 -21.20 17.67
N LYS A 51 6.02 -20.14 16.86
CA LYS A 51 6.51 -20.10 15.48
C LYS A 51 7.93 -19.55 15.36
N ARG A 52 8.63 -19.32 16.48
CA ARG A 52 9.96 -18.66 16.52
C ARG A 52 9.92 -17.27 15.87
N ALA A 53 8.82 -16.56 16.07
CA ALA A 53 8.59 -15.21 15.60
C ALA A 53 8.35 -14.27 16.78
N SER A 54 8.50 -12.96 16.56
CA SER A 54 8.23 -11.94 17.57
C SER A 54 7.78 -10.64 16.94
N LEU A 55 6.76 -10.01 17.51
CA LEU A 55 6.30 -8.68 17.14
C LEU A 55 6.95 -7.67 18.09
N ARG A 56 7.95 -6.94 17.59
CA ARG A 56 8.82 -6.06 18.38
C ARG A 56 8.19 -4.71 18.67
N ALA A 57 7.44 -4.18 17.69
CA ALA A 57 6.73 -2.92 17.83
C ALA A 57 5.51 -2.88 16.89
N VAL A 58 4.45 -2.21 17.35
CA VAL A 58 3.32 -1.82 16.51
C VAL A 58 3.02 -0.36 16.75
N VAL A 59 2.90 0.39 15.66
CA VAL A 59 2.48 1.78 15.69
C VAL A 59 1.35 2.02 14.70
N THR A 60 0.53 3.03 14.97
CA THR A 60 -0.49 3.49 14.01
C THR A 60 -0.18 4.91 13.56
N THR A 61 -0.42 5.17 12.27
CA THR A 61 -0.27 6.48 11.63
C THR A 61 -1.49 7.37 11.92
N PRO A 62 -1.42 8.68 11.65
CA PRO A 62 -2.52 9.60 11.92
C PRO A 62 -3.82 9.32 11.16
N ASP A 63 -3.75 8.58 10.05
CA ASP A 63 -4.87 8.16 9.22
C ASP A 63 -5.40 6.76 9.59
N PHE A 64 -5.10 6.27 10.79
CA PHE A 64 -5.57 4.97 11.27
C PHE A 64 -7.10 4.89 11.30
N HIS A 65 -7.68 3.99 10.51
CA HIS A 65 -9.14 3.85 10.40
C HIS A 65 -9.56 2.41 10.04
N PRO A 66 -10.85 2.06 10.21
CA PRO A 66 -11.32 0.71 9.93
C PRO A 66 -11.09 0.32 8.47
N GLY A 67 -10.58 -0.90 8.27
CA GLY A 67 -10.25 -1.47 6.97
C GLY A 67 -10.34 -2.99 7.02
N LYS A 68 -10.42 -3.65 5.87
CA LYS A 68 -10.45 -5.11 5.77
C LYS A 68 -9.29 -5.61 4.92
N PRO A 69 -8.61 -6.72 5.30
CA PRO A 69 -8.86 -7.55 6.48
C PRO A 69 -8.30 -6.97 7.80
N VAL A 70 -7.57 -5.85 7.72
CA VAL A 70 -6.90 -5.16 8.82
C VAL A 70 -7.13 -3.65 8.65
N PRO A 71 -7.18 -2.84 9.72
CA PRO A 71 -7.20 -1.39 9.62
C PRO A 71 -6.08 -0.81 8.75
N VAL A 72 -6.37 0.31 8.11
CA VAL A 72 -5.36 1.11 7.40
C VAL A 72 -4.51 1.86 8.41
N GLY A 73 -3.26 2.17 8.06
CA GLY A 73 -2.39 3.00 8.89
C GLY A 73 -1.70 2.25 10.02
N VAL A 74 -1.36 0.97 9.82
CA VAL A 74 -0.64 0.14 10.78
C VAL A 74 0.77 -0.14 10.28
N VAL A 75 1.76 0.05 11.15
CA VAL A 75 3.15 -0.36 10.91
C VAL A 75 3.57 -1.33 12.00
N ALA A 76 4.07 -2.49 11.60
CA ALA A 76 4.47 -3.58 12.49
C ALA A 76 5.90 -4.01 12.19
N ASP A 77 6.75 -4.02 13.22
CA ASP A 77 8.09 -4.61 13.18
C ASP A 77 8.01 -6.06 13.64
N LEU A 78 7.95 -6.98 12.67
CA LEU A 78 7.80 -8.41 12.89
C LEU A 78 9.08 -9.15 12.46
N GLU A 79 9.57 -10.01 13.33
CA GLU A 79 10.71 -10.87 13.07
C GLU A 79 10.29 -12.34 13.03
N GLY A 80 10.91 -13.13 12.14
CA GLY A 80 10.72 -14.58 12.05
C GLY A 80 9.40 -15.01 11.39
N ALA A 81 8.55 -14.09 10.94
CA ALA A 81 7.32 -14.37 10.23
C ALA A 81 6.92 -13.23 9.28
N VAL A 82 5.95 -13.52 8.41
CA VAL A 82 5.21 -12.53 7.61
C VAL A 82 3.73 -12.75 7.88
N LEU A 83 2.96 -11.67 7.99
CA LEU A 83 1.50 -11.71 8.11
C LEU A 83 0.89 -11.14 6.82
N PRO A 84 0.57 -11.98 5.81
CA PRO A 84 0.13 -11.48 4.50
C PRO A 84 -1.12 -10.59 4.57
N HIS A 85 -2.06 -10.89 5.47
CA HIS A 85 -3.27 -10.08 5.67
C HIS A 85 -2.98 -8.68 6.21
N MET A 86 -1.84 -8.47 6.89
CA MET A 86 -1.41 -7.16 7.39
C MET A 86 -0.79 -6.27 6.30
N ILE A 87 -0.44 -6.83 5.13
CA ILE A 87 0.10 -6.06 4.00
C ILE A 87 -1.03 -5.36 3.23
N GLY A 88 -2.20 -5.99 3.16
CA GLY A 88 -3.35 -5.54 2.37
C GLY A 88 -3.63 -6.44 1.17
N SER A 89 -4.86 -6.38 0.66
CA SER A 89 -5.29 -7.18 -0.49
C SER A 89 -4.77 -6.64 -1.82
N ASP A 90 -4.57 -5.33 -1.91
CA ASP A 90 -4.02 -4.65 -3.09
C ASP A 90 -2.50 -4.43 -2.91
N ILE A 91 -1.74 -5.50 -3.13
CA ILE A 91 -0.29 -5.51 -2.92
C ILE A 91 0.37 -4.58 -3.94
N GLY A 92 1.11 -3.59 -3.44
CA GLY A 92 1.74 -2.57 -4.27
C GLY A 92 0.86 -1.36 -4.55
N CYS A 93 -0.28 -1.22 -3.85
CA CYS A 93 -1.02 0.04 -3.87
C CYS A 93 -0.10 1.20 -3.44
N GLY A 94 -0.26 2.35 -4.09
CA GLY A 94 0.61 3.48 -3.87
C GLY A 94 0.36 4.59 -4.87
N MET A 95 1.10 5.69 -4.70
CA MET A 95 0.99 6.86 -5.55
C MET A 95 2.31 7.11 -6.27
N ARG A 96 2.23 7.60 -7.51
CA ARG A 96 3.36 8.11 -8.27
C ARG A 96 3.10 9.56 -8.63
N MET A 97 4.05 10.42 -8.30
CA MET A 97 4.05 11.82 -8.74
C MET A 97 4.89 11.94 -10.02
N VAL A 98 4.31 12.53 -11.06
CA VAL A 98 5.02 12.89 -12.30
C VAL A 98 5.13 14.40 -12.35
N VAL A 99 6.35 14.90 -12.51
CA VAL A 99 6.63 16.34 -12.62
C VAL A 99 6.80 16.67 -14.10
N LEU A 100 6.10 17.68 -14.58
CA LEU A 100 6.18 18.18 -15.95
C LEU A 100 6.93 19.51 -15.95
N GLU A 101 7.82 19.69 -16.91
CA GLU A 101 8.51 20.96 -17.16
C GLU A 101 7.66 21.82 -18.10
N ASP A 102 7.74 23.14 -17.94
CA ASP A 102 7.08 24.13 -18.81
C ASP A 102 5.56 23.98 -18.97
N VAL A 103 4.90 23.35 -17.99
CA VAL A 103 3.44 23.19 -17.94
C VAL A 103 2.88 23.79 -16.65
N THR A 104 1.88 24.65 -16.77
CA THR A 104 1.17 25.26 -15.63
C THR A 104 -0.06 24.45 -15.23
N ALA A 105 -0.54 24.65 -13.99
CA ALA A 105 -1.75 23.97 -13.50
C ALA A 105 -3.00 24.30 -14.34
N ASP A 106 -3.11 25.53 -14.85
CA ASP A 106 -4.25 25.95 -15.68
C ASP A 106 -4.26 25.22 -17.04
N GLN A 107 -3.08 24.91 -17.59
CA GLN A 107 -2.96 24.13 -18.83
C GLN A 107 -3.39 22.67 -18.64
N LEU A 108 -3.34 22.14 -17.42
CA LEU A 108 -3.79 20.78 -17.10
C LEU A 108 -5.29 20.72 -16.77
N SER A 109 -5.91 21.83 -16.39
CA SER A 109 -7.29 21.88 -15.90
C SER A 109 -8.32 21.89 -17.05
N THR A 110 -8.28 20.88 -17.91
CA THR A 110 -9.19 20.76 -19.07
C THR A 110 -10.09 19.52 -18.98
N PRO A 111 -11.37 19.60 -19.41
CA PRO A 111 -12.26 18.43 -19.47
C PRO A 111 -11.74 17.33 -20.39
N LEU A 112 -11.00 17.69 -21.44
CA LEU A 112 -10.41 16.75 -22.38
C LEU A 112 -9.37 15.85 -21.70
N LEU A 113 -8.51 16.45 -20.87
CA LEU A 113 -7.50 15.69 -20.12
C LEU A 113 -8.14 14.74 -19.11
N ASP A 114 -9.13 15.19 -18.33
CA ASP A 114 -9.86 14.32 -17.38
C ASP A 114 -10.51 13.13 -18.10
N HIS A 115 -11.21 13.39 -19.22
CA HIS A 115 -11.82 12.33 -20.03
C HIS A 115 -10.77 11.31 -20.51
N HIS A 116 -9.64 11.78 -21.04
CA HIS A 116 -8.58 10.92 -21.56
C HIS A 116 -7.93 10.07 -20.45
N LEU A 117 -7.61 10.68 -19.30
CA LEU A 117 -7.05 9.96 -18.16
C LEU A 117 -8.04 8.93 -17.62
N ARG A 118 -9.33 9.26 -17.53
CA ARG A 118 -10.35 8.30 -17.10
C ARG A 118 -10.44 7.10 -18.02
N HIS A 119 -10.41 7.35 -19.33
CA HIS A 119 -10.42 6.29 -20.32
C HIS A 119 -9.22 5.33 -20.14
N LEU A 120 -8.02 5.87 -20.02
CA LEU A 120 -6.78 5.08 -19.88
C LEU A 120 -6.65 4.35 -18.54
N PHE A 121 -7.07 4.93 -17.42
CA PHE A 121 -6.80 4.37 -16.09
C PHE A 121 -7.98 3.57 -15.52
N PHE A 122 -9.22 3.90 -15.88
CA PHE A 122 -10.41 3.30 -15.24
C PHE A 122 -11.34 2.54 -16.20
N GLN A 123 -11.21 2.75 -17.52
CA GLN A 123 -12.13 2.16 -18.51
C GLN A 123 -11.46 1.15 -19.43
N GLY A 124 -10.22 0.74 -19.13
CA GLY A 124 -9.49 -0.23 -19.94
C GLY A 124 -9.05 0.28 -21.30
N GLY A 125 -8.98 1.60 -21.51
CA GLY A 125 -8.57 2.22 -22.77
C GLY A 125 -7.09 2.07 -23.15
N ARG A 126 -6.33 1.25 -22.42
CA ARG A 126 -4.91 1.00 -22.74
C ARG A 126 -4.81 -0.01 -23.85
N ASP A 127 -4.28 0.42 -24.98
CA ASP A 127 -3.94 -0.47 -26.09
C ASP A 127 -2.54 -1.07 -25.91
N ILE A 128 -2.38 -1.89 -24.86
CA ILE A 128 -1.12 -2.57 -24.53
C ILE A 128 -1.38 -4.08 -24.45
N ALA A 129 -1.09 -4.78 -25.54
CA ALA A 129 -1.15 -6.24 -25.58
C ALA A 129 0.12 -6.83 -24.93
N LEU A 130 -0.04 -7.50 -23.79
CA LEU A 130 1.03 -8.24 -23.12
C LEU A 130 0.88 -9.74 -23.38
N THR A 131 1.97 -10.40 -23.74
CA THR A 131 2.07 -11.86 -23.81
C THR A 131 2.22 -12.49 -22.42
N GLY A 132 2.23 -13.82 -22.35
CA GLY A 132 2.58 -14.52 -21.10
C GLY A 132 4.01 -14.21 -20.65
N SER A 133 4.95 -14.05 -21.60
CA SER A 133 6.35 -13.71 -21.31
C SER A 133 6.47 -12.32 -20.70
N ASP A 134 5.75 -11.34 -21.26
CA ASP A 134 5.77 -9.95 -20.76
C ASP A 134 5.25 -9.86 -19.32
N ARG A 135 4.15 -10.58 -19.03
CA ARG A 135 3.58 -10.67 -17.69
C ARG A 135 4.53 -11.38 -16.71
N HIS A 136 5.27 -12.39 -17.17
CA HIS A 136 6.25 -13.06 -16.32
C HIS A 136 7.40 -12.12 -15.98
N ALA A 137 7.92 -11.40 -16.97
CA ALA A 137 9.03 -10.47 -16.80
C ALA A 137 8.68 -9.35 -15.82
N ILE A 138 7.51 -8.72 -15.95
CA ILE A 138 7.10 -7.66 -15.01
C ILE A 138 6.94 -8.17 -13.57
N LEU A 139 6.43 -9.39 -13.38
CA LEU A 139 6.24 -9.96 -12.04
C LEU A 139 7.56 -10.37 -11.37
N ARG A 140 8.58 -10.74 -12.15
CA ARG A 140 9.88 -11.18 -11.64
C ARG A 140 10.85 -10.03 -11.41
N GLU A 141 10.86 -9.08 -12.34
CA GLU A 141 11.92 -8.08 -12.47
C GLU A 141 11.37 -6.64 -12.48
N GLY A 142 10.06 -6.46 -12.36
CA GLY A 142 9.41 -5.15 -12.40
C GLY A 142 9.42 -4.54 -13.79
N LEU A 143 9.33 -3.21 -13.85
CA LEU A 143 9.31 -2.46 -15.11
C LEU A 143 10.56 -2.68 -15.98
N PRO A 144 11.79 -2.79 -15.45
CA PRO A 144 12.96 -3.09 -16.28
C PRO A 144 12.84 -4.38 -17.07
N GLY A 145 12.47 -5.50 -16.42
CA GLY A 145 12.32 -6.78 -17.12
C GLY A 145 11.21 -6.75 -18.18
N LEU A 146 10.12 -6.02 -17.94
CA LEU A 146 9.10 -5.80 -18.96
C LEU A 146 9.67 -5.08 -20.20
N LEU A 147 10.40 -3.99 -19.99
CA LEU A 147 10.97 -3.20 -21.09
C LEU A 147 11.96 -4.03 -21.92
N ASP A 148 12.85 -4.77 -21.25
CA ASP A 148 13.81 -5.66 -21.92
C ASP A 148 13.10 -6.75 -22.74
N ASN A 149 12.02 -7.33 -22.21
CA ASN A 149 11.27 -8.36 -22.90
C ASN A 149 10.51 -7.82 -24.13
N LEU A 150 9.89 -6.64 -24.01
CA LEU A 150 9.20 -5.97 -25.13
C LEU A 150 10.17 -5.59 -26.26
N GLN A 151 11.38 -5.14 -25.90
CA GLN A 151 12.42 -4.84 -26.88
C GLN A 151 12.86 -6.11 -27.62
N ARG A 152 13.07 -7.23 -26.91
CA ARG A 152 13.44 -8.51 -27.53
C ARG A 152 12.41 -9.01 -28.54
N ALA A 153 11.12 -8.85 -28.25
CA ALA A 153 10.05 -9.20 -29.18
C ALA A 153 10.05 -8.33 -30.46
N SER A 154 10.49 -7.07 -30.35
CA SER A 154 10.61 -6.15 -31.49
C SER A 154 11.79 -6.49 -32.42
N TYR A 155 12.73 -7.33 -31.98
CA TYR A 155 13.87 -7.79 -32.78
C TYR A 155 13.63 -9.11 -33.54
N TRP A 156 12.41 -9.67 -33.54
CA TRP A 156 12.12 -10.79 -34.45
C TRP A 156 12.03 -10.26 -35.89
N PRO A 157 12.89 -10.69 -36.83
CA PRO A 157 12.74 -10.28 -38.23
C PRO A 157 11.39 -10.81 -38.70
N ALA A 158 10.60 -9.95 -39.34
CA ALA A 158 9.48 -10.40 -40.15
C ALA A 158 9.97 -11.56 -41.02
N VAL A 159 9.38 -12.75 -40.81
CA VAL A 159 9.57 -13.88 -41.71
C VAL A 159 9.08 -13.37 -43.07
N GLN A 160 10.04 -13.12 -43.97
CA GLN A 160 9.74 -12.84 -45.37
C GLN A 160 9.06 -14.07 -45.94
N THR A 161 7.77 -13.97 -46.21
CA THR A 161 7.04 -14.86 -47.10
C THR A 161 6.83 -14.17 -48.44
#